data_AF-A0A9E5WFL5-F1
#
_entry.id   AF-A0A9E5WFL5-F1
#
_cell.length_a   1.000
_cell.length_b   1.000
_cell.length_c   1.000
_cell.angle_alpha   90.00
_cell.angle_beta   90.00
_cell.angle_gamma   90.00
#
_symmetry.space_group_name_H-M   'P 1'
#
loop_
_entity.id
_entity.type
_entity.pdbx_description
1 polymer ?
#
loop_
_entity_poly.entity_id
_entity_poly.type
_entity_poly.pdbx_seq_one_letter_code
_entity_poly.pdbx_strand_id
1 'polypeptide(L)'
;MAKFTITASGSVALGDGDTLKIDIPTGGNVVVTADPFGNVGEIKIDFQNFDTISNQATVDLGTFSQNGLQIDIKNYDPTDQVSLKGASITRLVPGSTDELAFSYVGADGATYTGVAHIKDDGQQNFNATQKPLTICFTTGARIRGVNGDIPVEDLVIGDLVQTLHHGAQTLRWIGVKRLSNV
;
A
#
# COMPACT_ATOMS: atom_id res chain seq x y z
N MET A 1 13.21 -13.07 2.66
CA MET A 1 12.53 -11.97 3.35
C MET A 1 12.68 -12.13 4.85
N ALA A 2 13.65 -11.43 5.41
CA ALA A 2 13.85 -11.24 6.84
C ALA A 2 12.81 -10.26 7.40
N LYS A 3 12.65 -10.28 8.72
CA LYS A 3 11.81 -9.36 9.48
C LYS A 3 12.66 -8.67 10.53
N PHE A 4 12.70 -7.35 10.49
CA PHE A 4 13.41 -6.50 11.43
C PHE A 4 12.39 -5.82 12.34
N THR A 5 12.69 -5.72 13.63
CA THR A 5 11.90 -4.94 14.58
C THR A 5 12.81 -3.90 15.20
N ILE A 6 12.45 -2.63 15.07
CA ILE A 6 13.21 -1.49 15.59
C ILE A 6 12.39 -0.81 16.69
N THR A 7 12.99 -0.70 17.88
CA THR A 7 12.37 -0.09 19.08
C THR A 7 13.09 1.19 19.54
N ALA A 8 14.03 1.70 18.72
CA ALA A 8 14.77 2.93 18.96
C ALA A 8 15.18 3.57 17.64
N SER A 9 15.42 4.89 17.62
CA SER A 9 15.89 5.58 16.41
C SER A 9 17.23 5.01 15.92
N GLY A 10 17.44 4.97 14.60
CA GLY A 10 18.65 4.40 14.03
C GLY A 10 18.60 4.25 12.52
N SER A 11 19.46 3.38 11.99
CA SER A 11 19.50 3.02 10.57
C SER A 11 19.42 1.51 10.40
N VAL A 12 18.75 1.05 9.35
CA VAL A 12 18.64 -0.37 9.01
C VAL A 12 18.78 -0.56 7.50
N ALA A 13 19.58 -1.55 7.10
CA ALA A 13 19.69 -1.98 5.71
C ALA A 13 18.72 -3.14 5.46
N LEU A 14 17.89 -3.04 4.42
CA LEU A 14 16.91 -4.05 4.05
C LEU A 14 17.28 -4.71 2.72
N GLY A 15 17.20 -6.04 2.67
CA GLY A 15 17.30 -6.81 1.44
C GLY A 15 15.97 -6.91 0.70
N ASP A 16 15.97 -7.63 -0.43
CA ASP A 16 14.78 -7.76 -1.28
C ASP A 16 13.61 -8.48 -0.58
N GLY A 17 12.48 -7.80 -0.57
CA GLY A 17 11.22 -8.21 0.04
C GLY A 17 11.20 -8.13 1.58
N ASP A 18 12.27 -7.67 2.22
CA ASP A 18 12.36 -7.61 3.69
C ASP A 18 11.31 -6.70 4.31
N THR A 19 10.97 -6.99 5.56
CA THR A 19 9.96 -6.24 6.32
C THR A 19 10.59 -5.58 7.53
N LEU A 20 10.43 -4.27 7.63
CA LEU A 20 10.75 -3.46 8.80
C LEU A 20 9.48 -3.19 9.62
N LYS A 21 9.52 -3.55 10.89
CA LYS A 21 8.53 -3.17 11.90
C LYS A 21 9.10 -2.06 12.78
N ILE A 22 8.35 -0.97 12.90
CA ILE A 22 8.72 0.18 13.73
C ILE A 22 7.76 0.21 14.91
N ASP A 23 8.32 0.20 16.12
CA ASP A 23 7.58 0.25 17.39
C ASP A 23 8.47 0.98 18.42
N ILE A 24 8.63 2.29 18.24
CA ILE A 24 9.49 3.11 19.10
C ILE A 24 8.61 3.76 20.18
N PRO A 25 8.72 3.34 21.46
CA PRO A 25 7.76 3.74 22.51
C PRO A 25 7.76 5.24 22.85
N THR A 26 8.75 5.99 22.39
CA THR A 26 8.88 7.44 22.61
C THR A 26 8.74 8.25 21.33
N GLY A 27 8.47 7.57 20.21
CA GLY A 27 8.64 8.12 18.88
C GLY A 27 10.12 8.23 18.50
N GLY A 28 10.37 8.30 17.20
CA GLY A 28 11.73 8.33 16.66
C GLY A 28 11.77 8.25 15.15
N ASN A 29 12.99 8.33 14.60
CA ASN A 29 13.23 8.20 13.17
C ASN A 29 14.08 6.97 12.88
N VAL A 30 13.65 6.18 11.90
CA VAL A 30 14.41 5.07 11.33
C VAL A 30 14.81 5.41 9.91
N VAL A 31 16.11 5.42 9.64
CA VAL A 31 16.66 5.55 8.28
C VAL A 31 16.72 4.16 7.65
N VAL A 32 16.09 4.01 6.48
CA VAL A 32 16.05 2.76 5.72
C VAL A 32 16.96 2.90 4.51
N THR A 33 17.92 1.98 4.39
CA THR A 33 18.82 1.87 3.25
C THR A 33 18.65 0.51 2.56
N ALA A 34 19.06 0.38 1.31
CA ALA A 34 19.16 -0.92 0.66
C ALA A 34 20.37 -1.71 1.20
N ASP A 35 20.27 -3.05 1.17
CA ASP A 35 21.41 -3.95 1.35
C ASP A 35 22.45 -3.67 0.24
N PRO A 36 23.70 -3.26 0.59
CA PRO A 36 24.71 -2.92 -0.40
C PRO A 36 25.18 -4.10 -1.26
N PHE A 37 24.83 -5.34 -0.87
CA PHE A 37 25.24 -6.55 -1.59
C PHE A 37 24.10 -7.18 -2.41
N GLY A 38 22.90 -6.60 -2.39
CA GLY A 38 21.70 -7.15 -3.02
C GLY A 38 20.99 -6.17 -3.95
N ASN A 39 20.30 -6.70 -4.96
CA ASN A 39 19.33 -5.93 -5.73
C ASN A 39 18.02 -5.87 -4.95
N VAL A 40 17.66 -4.69 -4.45
CA VAL A 40 16.45 -4.49 -3.65
C VAL A 40 15.35 -3.93 -4.54
N GLY A 41 14.37 -4.77 -4.90
CA GLY A 41 13.21 -4.40 -5.71
C GLY A 41 11.94 -4.20 -4.90
N GLU A 42 11.86 -4.74 -3.69
CA GLU A 42 10.73 -4.54 -2.78
C GLU A 42 11.22 -4.35 -1.34
N ILE A 43 10.63 -3.41 -0.60
CA ILE A 43 10.73 -3.32 0.86
C ILE A 43 9.35 -3.11 1.48
N LYS A 44 9.18 -3.56 2.72
CA LYS A 44 7.92 -3.41 3.47
C LYS A 44 8.19 -2.68 4.78
N ILE A 45 7.41 -1.64 5.08
CA ILE A 45 7.46 -0.88 6.34
C ILE A 45 6.11 -1.02 7.02
N ASP A 46 6.13 -1.39 8.30
CA ASP A 46 4.94 -1.61 9.11
C ASP A 46 5.10 -0.84 10.42
N PHE A 47 4.25 0.17 10.63
CA PHE A 47 4.28 1.01 11.83
C PHE A 47 3.63 0.35 13.06
N GLN A 48 3.14 -0.90 12.93
CA GLN A 48 2.55 -1.69 14.03
C GLN A 48 1.50 -0.94 14.86
N ASN A 49 0.79 0.02 14.26
CA ASN A 49 0.01 1.05 14.94
C ASN A 49 -0.94 0.55 16.06
N PHE A 50 -0.44 0.56 17.30
CA PHE A 50 -1.21 0.27 18.51
C PHE A 50 -1.28 1.49 19.45
N ASP A 51 -0.76 2.64 19.06
CA ASP A 51 -0.65 3.81 19.94
C ASP A 51 -0.87 5.15 19.21
N THR A 52 -0.63 6.27 19.90
CA THR A 52 -0.75 7.62 19.34
C THR A 52 0.63 8.29 19.18
N ILE A 53 1.69 7.50 19.11
CA ILE A 53 3.07 7.96 19.15
C ILE A 53 3.57 8.13 17.72
N SER A 54 4.05 9.33 17.42
CA SER A 54 4.59 9.66 16.10
C SER A 54 5.90 8.91 15.83
N ASN A 55 5.90 8.06 14.81
CA ASN A 55 7.11 7.43 14.28
C ASN A 55 7.44 7.97 12.89
N GLN A 56 8.74 7.99 12.57
CA GLN A 56 9.23 8.44 11.28
C GLN A 56 10.05 7.34 10.61
N ALA A 57 9.81 7.14 9.31
CA ALA A 57 10.67 6.36 8.43
C ALA A 57 11.23 7.26 7.32
N THR A 58 12.56 7.31 7.21
CA THR A 58 13.26 8.01 6.13
C THR A 58 13.91 6.99 5.21
N VAL A 59 13.37 6.78 4.02
CA VAL A 59 13.96 5.88 3.02
C VAL A 59 15.01 6.66 2.23
N ASP A 60 16.28 6.29 2.36
CA ASP A 60 17.37 6.90 1.60
C ASP A 60 17.51 6.23 0.23
N LEU A 61 16.78 6.75 -0.76
CA LEU A 61 16.73 6.18 -2.10
C LEU A 61 18.07 6.30 -2.84
N GLY A 62 18.98 7.15 -2.37
CA GLY A 62 20.37 7.21 -2.84
C GLY A 62 21.18 5.94 -2.53
N THR A 63 20.59 4.96 -1.84
CA THR A 63 21.21 3.64 -1.61
C THR A 63 20.62 2.54 -2.52
N PHE A 64 19.58 2.84 -3.29
CA PHE A 64 18.89 1.88 -4.16
C PHE A 64 19.29 2.10 -5.63
N SER A 65 19.22 1.05 -6.44
CA SER A 65 19.54 1.10 -7.88
C SER A 65 18.68 0.13 -8.70
N GLN A 66 17.36 0.19 -8.49
CA GLN A 66 16.41 -0.76 -9.09
C GLN A 66 15.20 -0.06 -9.73
N ASN A 67 14.94 -0.37 -11.00
CA ASN A 67 13.71 0.06 -11.66
C ASN A 67 12.49 -0.72 -11.14
N GLY A 68 11.39 -0.01 -10.96
CA GLY A 68 10.16 -0.59 -10.42
C GLY A 68 10.26 -0.91 -8.94
N LEU A 69 11.06 -0.15 -8.16
CA LEU A 69 11.16 -0.31 -6.72
C LEU A 69 9.77 -0.21 -6.07
N GLN A 70 9.40 -1.20 -5.27
CA GLN A 70 8.15 -1.23 -4.53
C GLN A 70 8.40 -0.93 -3.05
N ILE A 71 7.68 0.05 -2.51
CA ILE A 71 7.69 0.36 -1.08
C ILE A 71 6.27 0.14 -0.56
N ASP A 72 6.09 -0.96 0.16
CA ASP A 72 4.82 -1.32 0.78
C ASP A 72 4.77 -0.77 2.21
N ILE A 73 3.82 0.11 2.51
CA ILE A 73 3.67 0.73 3.83
C ILE A 73 2.36 0.27 4.43
N LYS A 74 2.38 -0.16 5.69
CA LYS A 74 1.22 -0.66 6.43
C LYS A 74 1.06 0.05 7.77
N ASN A 75 -0.20 0.13 8.20
CA ASN A 75 -0.59 0.73 9.48
C ASN A 75 -0.08 2.18 9.62
N TYR A 76 0.02 2.90 8.50
CA TYR A 76 0.57 4.25 8.46
C TYR A 76 -0.51 5.27 8.79
N ASP A 77 -0.40 5.91 9.96
CA ASP A 77 -1.45 6.79 10.47
C ASP A 77 -1.09 8.29 10.40
N PRO A 78 -2.04 9.20 10.71
CA PRO A 78 -1.80 10.65 10.68
C PRO A 78 -0.71 11.18 11.61
N THR A 79 -0.31 10.43 12.62
CA THR A 79 0.78 10.79 13.55
C THR A 79 2.14 10.40 12.99
N ASP A 80 2.20 9.39 12.12
CA ASP A 80 3.44 8.92 11.51
C ASP A 80 3.91 9.78 10.32
N GLN A 81 5.20 9.66 9.99
CA GLN A 81 5.79 10.32 8.83
C GLN A 81 6.66 9.38 7.99
N VAL A 82 6.44 9.36 6.68
CA VAL A 82 7.35 8.70 5.74
C VAL A 82 7.94 9.71 4.78
N SER A 83 9.27 9.73 4.71
CA SER A 83 10.04 10.57 3.77
C SER A 83 10.85 9.71 2.81
N LEU A 84 10.79 10.08 1.53
CA LEU A 84 11.56 9.48 0.44
C LEU A 84 12.67 10.44 0.03
N LYS A 85 13.87 10.24 0.58
CA LYS A 85 15.01 11.11 0.29
C LYS A 85 15.56 10.77 -1.10
N GLY A 86 15.62 11.77 -1.98
CA GLY A 86 16.10 11.61 -3.35
C GLY A 86 15.02 11.30 -4.39
N ALA A 87 13.74 11.21 -3.97
CA ALA A 87 12.60 11.10 -4.89
C ALA A 87 12.06 12.47 -5.34
N SER A 88 11.34 12.47 -6.46
CA SER A 88 10.52 13.60 -6.94
C SER A 88 9.40 13.96 -5.97
N ILE A 89 9.01 13.04 -5.10
CA ILE A 89 8.06 13.23 -4.00
C ILE A 89 8.76 12.88 -2.71
N THR A 90 8.91 13.87 -1.82
CA THR A 90 9.77 13.73 -0.63
C THR A 90 9.01 13.31 0.63
N ARG A 91 7.68 13.41 0.64
CA ARG A 91 6.83 13.07 1.78
C ARG A 91 5.57 12.35 1.31
N LEU A 92 5.25 11.25 1.98
CA LEU A 92 3.99 10.54 1.80
C LEU A 92 2.98 11.04 2.83
N VAL A 93 1.71 11.09 2.45
CA VAL A 93 0.62 11.55 3.31
C VAL A 93 -0.33 10.37 3.54
N PRO A 94 -0.65 10.05 4.80
CA PRO A 94 -1.57 8.96 5.10
C PRO A 94 -2.95 9.28 4.54
N GLY A 95 -3.58 8.31 3.88
CA GLY A 95 -4.91 8.44 3.29
C GLY A 95 -5.01 9.33 2.03
N SER A 96 -3.91 9.86 1.48
CA SER A 96 -3.98 10.73 0.29
C SER A 96 -4.19 9.99 -1.02
N THR A 97 -3.66 8.75 -1.14
CA THR A 97 -3.71 7.86 -2.31
C THR A 97 -3.11 6.49 -1.95
N ASP A 98 -3.75 5.39 -2.35
CA ASP A 98 -3.28 4.01 -2.04
C ASP A 98 -1.99 3.63 -2.78
N GLU A 99 -1.72 4.29 -3.91
CA GLU A 99 -0.55 4.04 -4.76
C GLU A 99 0.01 5.36 -5.27
N LEU A 100 1.33 5.53 -5.15
CA LEU A 100 2.03 6.73 -5.59
C LEU A 100 3.30 6.36 -6.37
N ALA A 101 3.29 6.65 -7.67
CA ALA A 101 4.46 6.53 -8.51
C ALA A 101 5.43 7.70 -8.27
N PHE A 102 6.72 7.41 -8.23
CA PHE A 102 7.78 8.40 -8.10
C PHE A 102 9.00 8.03 -8.94
N SER A 103 9.86 9.02 -9.18
CA SER A 103 11.20 8.81 -9.74
C SER A 103 12.24 9.20 -8.71
N TYR A 104 13.39 8.54 -8.70
CA TYR A 104 14.45 8.82 -7.73
C TYR A 104 15.84 8.68 -8.35
N VAL A 105 16.83 9.33 -7.73
CA VAL A 105 18.25 9.19 -8.10
C VAL A 105 18.88 8.12 -7.22
N GLY A 106 19.37 7.04 -7.84
CA GLY A 106 19.97 5.89 -7.16
C GLY A 106 21.44 6.07 -6.80
N ALA A 107 22.03 5.03 -6.22
CA ALA A 107 23.41 5.04 -5.71
C ALA A 107 24.47 5.28 -6.80
N ASP A 108 24.18 4.90 -8.03
CA ASP A 108 25.01 5.12 -9.22
C ASP A 108 24.77 6.48 -9.90
N GLY A 109 23.88 7.31 -9.35
CA GLY A 109 23.49 8.59 -9.92
C GLY A 109 22.50 8.49 -11.08
N ALA A 110 22.05 7.29 -11.47
CA ALA A 110 21.03 7.11 -12.48
C ALA A 110 19.63 7.40 -11.93
N THR A 111 18.68 7.71 -12.82
CA THR A 111 17.27 7.90 -12.45
C THR A 111 16.50 6.59 -12.62
N TYR A 112 15.76 6.23 -11.59
CA TYR A 112 14.92 5.02 -11.54
C TYR A 112 13.47 5.38 -11.23
N THR A 113 12.57 4.43 -11.47
CA THR A 113 11.16 4.54 -11.09
C THR A 113 10.85 3.66 -9.89
N GLY A 114 9.89 4.10 -9.08
CA GLY A 114 9.34 3.34 -7.96
C GLY A 114 7.87 3.64 -7.74
N VAL A 115 7.24 2.79 -6.93
CA VAL A 115 5.85 2.91 -6.52
C VAL A 115 5.79 2.68 -5.01
N ALA A 116 5.19 3.63 -4.30
CA ALA A 116 4.85 3.47 -2.89
C ALA A 116 3.38 3.06 -2.79
N HIS A 117 3.11 1.91 -2.19
CA HIS A 117 1.75 1.52 -1.82
C HIS A 117 1.52 1.88 -0.36
N ILE A 118 0.61 2.83 -0.14
CA ILE A 118 0.22 3.30 1.19
C ILE A 118 -1.05 2.53 1.55
N LYS A 119 -0.89 1.35 2.17
CA LYS A 119 -2.01 0.47 2.48
C LYS A 119 -2.53 0.82 3.86
N ASP A 120 -3.72 1.44 3.87
CA ASP A 120 -4.48 1.65 5.10
C ASP A 120 -5.14 0.32 5.56
N ASP A 121 -5.46 0.21 6.86
CA ASP A 121 -6.05 -1.01 7.39
C ASP A 121 -7.37 -1.36 6.68
N GLY A 122 -7.52 -2.63 6.31
CA GLY A 122 -8.66 -3.16 5.56
C GLY A 122 -8.55 -3.17 4.03
N GLN A 123 -7.51 -2.57 3.41
CA GLN A 123 -7.33 -2.62 1.96
C GLN A 123 -6.62 -3.90 1.47
N GLN A 124 -7.15 -4.47 0.39
CA GLN A 124 -6.69 -5.73 -0.20
C GLN A 124 -5.75 -5.48 -1.39
N ASN A 125 -4.56 -6.09 -1.38
CA ASN A 125 -3.59 -5.93 -2.47
C ASN A 125 -3.90 -6.86 -3.65
N PHE A 126 -4.63 -6.38 -4.65
CA PHE A 126 -4.97 -7.15 -5.86
C PHE A 126 -3.77 -7.43 -6.79
N ASN A 127 -2.62 -6.82 -6.52
CA ASN A 127 -1.36 -7.03 -7.23
C ASN A 127 -0.37 -7.94 -6.47
N ALA A 128 -0.70 -8.38 -5.25
CA ALA A 128 0.14 -9.32 -4.51
C ALA A 128 0.28 -10.67 -5.23
N THR A 129 1.38 -11.37 -4.98
CA THR A 129 1.60 -12.76 -5.44
C THR A 129 0.46 -13.67 -4.98
N GLN A 130 -0.06 -13.46 -3.77
CA GLN A 130 -1.27 -14.09 -3.28
C GLN A 130 -2.42 -13.08 -3.31
N LYS A 131 -3.20 -13.11 -4.40
CA LYS A 131 -4.31 -12.19 -4.60
C LYS A 131 -5.48 -12.51 -3.67
N PRO A 132 -6.22 -11.48 -3.20
CA PRO A 132 -7.47 -11.66 -2.48
C PRO A 132 -8.48 -12.43 -3.36
N LEU A 133 -9.26 -13.33 -2.75
CA LEU A 133 -10.35 -13.98 -3.45
C LEU A 133 -11.39 -12.92 -3.85
N THR A 134 -11.51 -12.67 -5.15
CA THR A 134 -12.53 -11.79 -5.70
C THR A 134 -13.71 -12.65 -6.13
N ILE A 135 -14.85 -12.51 -5.45
CA ILE A 135 -16.10 -13.18 -5.83
C ILE A 135 -16.87 -12.22 -6.73
N CYS A 136 -17.07 -12.60 -7.99
CA CYS A 136 -17.87 -11.84 -8.94
C CYS A 136 -19.21 -12.55 -9.19
N PHE A 137 -20.24 -11.77 -9.49
CA PHE A 137 -21.51 -12.29 -10.03
C PHE A 137 -21.47 -12.32 -11.55
N THR A 138 -22.17 -13.28 -12.15
CA THR A 138 -22.39 -13.34 -13.60
C THR A 138 -23.54 -12.45 -14.01
N THR A 139 -23.56 -12.03 -15.28
CA THR A 139 -24.69 -11.34 -15.92
C THR A 139 -26.02 -12.03 -15.60
N GLY A 140 -27.05 -11.23 -15.29
CA GLY A 140 -28.38 -11.69 -14.88
C GLY A 140 -28.57 -11.83 -13.37
N ALA A 141 -27.51 -11.80 -12.57
CA ALA A 141 -27.63 -11.74 -11.11
C ALA A 141 -28.34 -10.45 -10.68
N ARG A 142 -29.28 -10.56 -9.74
CA ARG A 142 -30.10 -9.44 -9.25
C ARG A 142 -29.60 -8.97 -7.90
N ILE A 143 -29.25 -7.68 -7.81
CA ILE A 143 -28.78 -7.02 -6.58
C ILE A 143 -29.90 -6.12 -6.06
N ARG A 144 -30.24 -6.25 -4.78
CA ARG A 144 -31.31 -5.45 -4.18
C ARG A 144 -30.88 -3.99 -4.04
N GLY A 145 -31.50 -3.10 -4.80
CA GLY A 145 -31.38 -1.66 -4.66
C GLY A 145 -32.52 -1.06 -3.83
N VAL A 146 -32.41 0.22 -3.50
CA VAL A 146 -33.45 0.94 -2.74
C VAL A 146 -34.80 1.04 -3.47
N ASN A 147 -34.78 1.01 -4.81
CA ASN A 147 -35.96 1.14 -5.67
C ASN A 147 -36.37 -0.19 -6.34
N GLY A 148 -35.81 -1.32 -5.87
CA GLY A 148 -36.04 -2.65 -6.43
C GLY A 148 -34.75 -3.35 -6.83
N ASP A 149 -34.90 -4.57 -7.36
CA ASP A 149 -33.77 -5.42 -7.73
C ASP A 149 -33.19 -5.00 -9.10
N ILE A 150 -31.90 -4.67 -9.12
CA ILE A 150 -31.14 -4.19 -10.28
C ILE A 150 -30.26 -5.33 -10.80
N PRO A 151 -30.27 -5.65 -12.10
CA PRO A 151 -29.29 -6.56 -12.69
C PRO A 151 -27.87 -6.08 -12.45
N VAL A 152 -26.93 -6.99 -12.18
CA VAL A 152 -25.55 -6.63 -11.85
C VAL A 152 -24.86 -5.87 -12.99
N GLU A 153 -25.21 -6.16 -14.24
CA GLU A 153 -24.73 -5.49 -15.44
C GLU A 153 -25.26 -4.06 -15.64
N ASP A 154 -26.34 -3.68 -14.96
CA ASP A 154 -26.98 -2.37 -15.06
C ASP A 154 -26.60 -1.43 -13.89
N LEU A 155 -25.91 -1.94 -12.87
CA LEU A 155 -25.45 -1.13 -11.73
C LEU A 155 -24.41 -0.09 -12.16
N VAL A 156 -24.45 1.07 -11.51
CA VAL A 156 -23.47 2.15 -11.68
C VAL A 156 -22.89 2.59 -10.34
N ILE A 157 -21.64 3.07 -10.34
CA ILE A 157 -21.02 3.67 -9.15
C ILE A 157 -21.91 4.80 -8.64
N GLY A 158 -22.23 4.79 -7.35
CA GLY A 158 -23.17 5.71 -6.71
C GLY A 158 -24.52 5.07 -6.38
N ASP A 159 -24.89 3.94 -6.99
CA ASP A 159 -26.14 3.25 -6.68
C ASP A 159 -26.19 2.81 -5.21
N LEU A 160 -27.38 2.90 -4.61
CA LEU A 160 -27.62 2.45 -3.25
C LEU A 160 -28.10 1.00 -3.25
N VAL A 161 -27.22 0.11 -2.79
CA VAL A 161 -27.49 -1.33 -2.65
C VAL A 161 -27.81 -1.66 -1.20
N GLN A 162 -28.80 -2.53 -0.99
CA GLN A 162 -29.22 -2.91 0.34
C GLN A 162 -28.29 -3.98 0.92
N THR A 163 -27.78 -3.71 2.12
CA THR A 163 -26.97 -4.64 2.89
C THR A 163 -27.78 -5.23 4.05
N LEU A 164 -27.40 -6.41 4.51
CA LEU A 164 -28.14 -7.12 5.56
C LEU A 164 -28.17 -6.38 6.90
N HIS A 165 -27.05 -5.74 7.28
CA HIS A 165 -26.90 -5.12 8.61
C HIS A 165 -26.75 -3.60 8.58
N HIS A 166 -26.32 -3.00 7.46
CA HIS A 166 -25.96 -1.58 7.39
C HIS A 166 -26.91 -0.77 6.51
N GLY A 167 -28.09 -1.31 6.20
CA GLY A 167 -29.07 -0.65 5.34
C GLY A 167 -28.53 -0.42 3.93
N ALA A 168 -29.01 0.64 3.28
CA ALA A 168 -28.55 1.03 1.95
C ALA A 168 -27.13 1.61 2.00
N GLN A 169 -26.24 1.06 1.19
CA GLN A 169 -24.84 1.46 1.08
C GLN A 169 -24.52 1.86 -0.36
N THR A 170 -23.70 2.88 -0.53
CA THR A 170 -23.29 3.36 -1.86
C THR A 170 -22.29 2.40 -2.51
N LEU A 171 -22.58 1.98 -3.73
CA LEU A 171 -21.67 1.24 -4.58
C LEU A 171 -20.49 2.12 -4.98
N ARG A 172 -19.28 1.80 -4.54
CA ARG A 172 -18.09 2.66 -4.72
C ARG A 172 -17.26 2.34 -5.96
N TRP A 173 -17.35 1.10 -6.44
CA TRP A 173 -16.52 0.59 -7.53
C TRP A 173 -17.19 -0.57 -8.25
N ILE A 174 -16.88 -0.75 -9.53
CA ILE A 174 -17.32 -1.87 -10.35
C ILE A 174 -16.12 -2.47 -11.09
N GLY A 175 -15.93 -3.78 -10.94
CA GLY A 175 -14.95 -4.57 -11.68
C GLY A 175 -15.62 -5.52 -12.66
N VAL A 176 -15.08 -5.60 -13.88
CA VAL A 176 -15.60 -6.48 -14.93
C VAL A 176 -14.49 -7.42 -15.40
N LYS A 177 -14.80 -8.72 -15.45
CA LYS A 177 -13.92 -9.73 -16.05
C LYS A 177 -14.72 -10.55 -17.06
N ARG A 178 -14.26 -10.56 -18.31
CA ARG A 178 -14.79 -11.49 -19.32
C ARG A 178 -14.12 -12.84 -19.14
N LEU A 179 -14.92 -13.90 -19.01
CA LEU A 179 -14.44 -15.27 -19.05
C LEU A 179 -14.44 -15.72 -20.50
N SER A 180 -13.26 -15.93 -21.06
CA SER A 180 -13.08 -16.60 -22.35
C SER A 180 -12.98 -18.10 -22.11
N ASN A 181 -13.84 -18.88 -22.77
CA ASN A 181 -13.65 -20.33 -22.86
C ASN A 181 -12.47 -20.57 -23.81
N VAL A 182 -11.31 -20.87 -23.26
CA VAL A 182 -10.18 -21.46 -24.00
C VAL A 182 -10.00 -22.87 -23.48
#